data_AF-A0AA40P156-F1
#
_entry.id   AF-A0AA40P156-F1
#
_cell.length_a   1.000
_cell.length_b   1.000
_cell.length_c   1.000
_cell.angle_alpha   90.00
_cell.angle_beta   90.00
_cell.angle_gamma   90.00
#
_symmetry.space_group_name_H-M   'P 1'
#
loop_
_entity.id
_entity.type
_entity.pdbx_description
1 polymer ?
#
loop_
_entity_poly.entity_id
_entity_poly.type
_entity_poly.pdbx_seq_one_letter_code
_entity_poly.pdbx_strand_id
1 'polypeptide(L)'
;MASSIGLDIEAQKNLPDLILVDLEPVHPLIVFVEVVATDGAITERRQEALFSLTDKGGFKRSSVAFVTAYADRQTQGFKKTISGLAWGSFAWFLSEPDKVFMLSDGIKPLSGLNEVITRL
;
A
#
# COMPACT_ATOMS: atom_id res chain seq x y z
N MET A 1 13.48 9.47 -14.33
CA MET A 1 13.07 8.07 -14.06
C MET A 1 11.60 7.99 -13.64
N ALA A 2 11.10 8.82 -12.71
CA ALA A 2 9.65 8.90 -12.44
C ALA A 2 8.84 9.46 -13.63
N SER A 3 9.34 10.54 -14.27
CA SER A 3 8.68 11.12 -15.46
C SER A 3 8.65 10.21 -16.68
N SER A 4 9.64 9.31 -16.83
CA SER A 4 9.69 8.33 -17.93
C SER A 4 8.65 7.22 -17.80
N ILE A 5 8.01 7.09 -16.62
CA ILE A 5 6.86 6.22 -16.41
C ILE A 5 5.57 7.03 -16.18
N GLY A 6 5.55 8.34 -16.46
CA GLY A 6 4.33 9.15 -16.34
C GLY A 6 3.93 9.52 -14.90
N LEU A 7 4.80 9.31 -13.91
CA LEU A 7 4.58 9.83 -12.56
C LEU A 7 5.13 11.26 -12.47
N ASP A 8 4.23 12.24 -12.55
CA ASP A 8 4.53 13.64 -12.29
C ASP A 8 4.54 13.92 -10.78
N ILE A 9 5.63 13.53 -10.14
CA ILE A 9 5.77 13.60 -8.69
C ILE A 9 6.15 15.03 -8.29
N GLU A 10 5.17 15.80 -7.81
CA GLU A 10 5.43 17.07 -7.14
C GLU A 10 6.16 16.79 -5.80
N ALA A 11 7.48 16.97 -5.79
CA ALA A 11 8.42 16.59 -4.72
C ALA A 11 8.11 17.13 -3.30
N GLN A 12 7.11 17.99 -3.14
CA GLN A 12 6.85 18.77 -1.92
C GLN A 12 5.52 18.47 -1.22
N LYS A 13 4.67 17.57 -1.74
CA LYS A 13 3.40 17.24 -1.06
C LYS A 13 3.08 15.75 -1.11
N ASN A 14 3.20 15.09 0.05
CA ASN A 14 2.76 13.71 0.30
C ASN A 14 3.51 12.62 -0.48
N LEU A 15 4.83 12.74 -0.66
CA LEU A 15 5.58 11.58 -1.15
C LEU A 15 5.62 10.48 -0.07
N PRO A 16 5.45 9.21 -0.47
CA PRO A 16 5.74 8.09 0.41
C PRO A 16 7.25 8.00 0.67
N ASP A 17 7.63 7.21 1.68
CA ASP A 17 9.04 6.92 1.96
C ASP A 17 9.69 6.11 0.83
N LEU A 18 8.92 5.25 0.17
CA LEU A 18 9.41 4.40 -0.92
C LEU A 18 8.32 4.17 -1.99
N ILE A 19 8.74 4.18 -3.25
CA ILE A 19 7.93 3.75 -4.40
C ILE A 19 8.66 2.61 -5.08
N LEU A 20 8.01 1.46 -5.21
CA LEU A 20 8.48 0.34 -6.01
C LEU A 20 7.67 0.27 -7.29
N VAL A 21 8.33 -0.12 -8.38
CA VAL A 21 7.66 -0.33 -9.67
C VAL A 21 8.12 -1.67 -10.21
N ASP A 22 7.17 -2.58 -10.37
CA ASP A 22 7.36 -3.83 -11.09
C ASP A 22 6.88 -3.65 -12.54
N LEU A 23 7.81 -3.85 -13.47
CA LEU A 23 7.63 -3.65 -14.91
C LEU A 23 7.38 -4.97 -15.66
N GLU A 24 7.47 -6.12 -15.00
CA GLU A 24 7.25 -7.42 -15.64
C GLU A 24 5.80 -7.62 -16.12
N PRO A 25 4.76 -7.24 -15.35
CA PRO A 25 3.38 -7.40 -15.81
C PRO A 25 3.04 -6.49 -16.99
N VAL A 26 2.04 -6.90 -17.79
CA VAL A 26 1.52 -6.11 -18.93
C VAL A 26 1.11 -4.68 -18.52
N HIS A 27 0.64 -4.53 -17.29
CA HIS A 27 0.40 -3.24 -16.66
C HIS A 27 1.34 -3.11 -15.45
N PRO A 28 2.31 -2.18 -15.46
CA PRO A 28 3.23 -2.01 -14.35
C PRO A 28 2.53 -1.90 -13.00
N LEU A 29 3.00 -2.62 -12.00
CA LEU A 29 2.52 -2.51 -10.63
C LEU A 29 3.32 -1.43 -9.91
N ILE A 30 2.62 -0.41 -9.41
CA ILE A 30 3.21 0.63 -8.56
C ILE A 30 2.86 0.31 -7.10
N VAL A 31 3.86 0.30 -6.23
CA VAL A 31 3.67 0.08 -4.80
C VAL A 31 4.16 1.30 -4.02
N PHE A 32 3.24 1.96 -3.33
CA PHE A 32 3.53 3.04 -2.39
C PHE A 32 3.75 2.46 -1.01
N VAL A 33 4.89 2.76 -0.39
CA VAL A 33 5.26 2.23 0.93
C VAL A 33 5.55 3.37 1.91
N GLU A 34 4.90 3.35 3.07
CA GLU A 34 5.23 4.20 4.22
C GLU A 34 5.86 3.35 5.32
N VAL A 35 6.98 3.80 5.88
CA VAL A 35 7.71 3.11 6.94
C VAL A 35 7.39 3.79 8.27
N VAL A 36 6.55 3.15 9.09
CA VAL A 36 6.05 3.75 10.32
C VAL A 36 6.97 3.45 11.51
N ALA A 37 7.56 4.51 12.06
CA ALA A 37 8.17 4.49 13.37
C ALA A 37 7.14 4.79 14.49
N THR A 38 6.37 5.87 14.33
CA THR A 38 5.41 6.36 15.34
C THR A 38 4.04 6.70 14.78
N ASP A 39 4.00 7.37 13.62
CA ASP A 39 2.81 7.79 12.88
C ASP A 39 3.13 7.76 11.37
N GLY A 40 2.22 8.24 10.52
CA GLY A 40 2.43 8.34 9.08
C GLY A 40 2.06 7.06 8.34
N ALA A 41 1.05 6.34 8.78
CA ALA A 41 0.57 5.18 8.04
C ALA A 41 -0.16 5.56 6.73
N ILE A 42 -0.40 4.59 5.86
CA ILE A 42 -1.34 4.77 4.74
C ILE A 42 -2.76 4.85 5.31
N THR A 43 -3.25 6.08 5.44
CA THR A 43 -4.66 6.38 5.77
C THR A 43 -5.50 6.54 4.50
N GLU A 44 -6.82 6.45 4.61
CA GLU A 44 -7.74 6.63 3.47
C GLU A 44 -7.50 7.96 2.73
N ARG A 45 -7.34 9.07 3.48
CA ARG A 45 -7.03 10.38 2.89
C ARG A 45 -5.73 10.36 2.08
N ARG A 46 -4.69 9.68 2.58
CA ARG A 46 -3.39 9.57 1.90
C ARG A 46 -3.49 8.65 0.69
N GLN A 47 -4.20 7.53 0.82
CA GLN A 47 -4.46 6.59 -0.27
C GLN A 47 -5.15 7.31 -1.45
N GLU A 48 -6.20 8.10 -1.21
CA GLU A 48 -6.90 8.82 -2.29
C GLU A 48 -6.03 9.92 -2.92
N ALA A 49 -5.18 10.60 -2.13
CA ALA A 49 -4.23 11.57 -2.66
C ALA A 49 -3.20 10.93 -3.61
N LEU A 50 -2.71 9.74 -3.26
CA LEU A 50 -1.77 8.97 -4.09
C LEU A 50 -2.47 8.32 -5.30
N PHE A 51 -3.72 7.89 -5.18
CA PHE A 51 -4.52 7.51 -6.33
C PHE A 51 -4.68 8.67 -7.31
N SER A 52 -5.03 9.86 -6.82
CA SER A 52 -5.15 11.05 -7.66
C SER A 52 -3.86 11.37 -8.43
N LEU A 53 -2.69 11.08 -7.86
CA LEU A 53 -1.40 11.23 -8.53
C LEU A 53 -1.23 10.22 -9.67
N THR A 54 -1.56 8.96 -9.43
CA THR A 54 -1.42 7.87 -10.42
C THR A 54 -2.49 7.91 -11.50
N ASP A 55 -3.71 8.36 -11.17
CA ASP A 55 -4.81 8.58 -12.10
C ASP A 55 -4.40 9.62 -13.17
N LYS A 56 -3.71 10.71 -12.76
CA LYS A 56 -3.14 11.71 -13.70
C LYS A 56 -2.10 11.11 -14.64
N GLY A 57 -1.35 10.11 -14.18
CA GLY A 57 -0.38 9.35 -14.98
C GLY A 57 -1.01 8.29 -15.89
N GLY A 58 -2.33 8.10 -15.85
CA GLY A 58 -3.05 7.13 -16.66
C GLY A 58 -2.97 5.68 -16.13
N PHE A 59 -2.51 5.50 -14.89
CA PHE A 59 -2.46 4.17 -14.27
C PHE A 59 -3.85 3.74 -13.81
N LYS A 60 -4.17 2.46 -14.02
CA LYS A 60 -5.39 1.87 -13.45
C LYS A 60 -5.17 1.70 -11.95
N ARG A 61 -6.19 2.03 -11.13
CA ARG A 61 -6.14 1.79 -9.68
C ARG A 61 -5.84 0.33 -9.30
N SER A 62 -6.21 -0.64 -10.14
CA SER A 62 -5.88 -2.06 -9.97
C SER A 62 -4.38 -2.39 -10.11
N SER A 63 -3.61 -1.47 -10.68
CA SER A 63 -2.15 -1.56 -10.85
C SER A 63 -1.40 -0.74 -9.81
N VAL A 64 -2.09 -0.32 -8.74
CA VAL A 64 -1.51 0.46 -7.65
C VAL A 64 -1.80 -0.25 -6.33
N ALA A 65 -0.76 -0.46 -5.54
CA ALA A 65 -0.82 -1.06 -4.22
C ALA A 65 -0.27 -0.10 -3.17
N PHE A 66 -0.76 -0.25 -1.93
CA PHE A 66 -0.34 0.55 -0.80
C PHE A 66 0.09 -0.35 0.34
N VAL A 67 1.24 -0.04 0.94
CA VAL A 67 1.83 -0.81 2.03
C VAL A 67 2.20 0.14 3.17
N THR A 68 1.78 -0.19 4.38
CA THR A 68 2.37 0.37 5.59
C THR A 68 3.32 -0.66 6.20
N ALA A 69 4.61 -0.32 6.24
CA ALA A 69 5.66 -1.17 6.78
C ALA A 69 5.92 -0.83 8.25
N TYR A 70 5.98 -1.85 9.09
CA TYR A 70 6.27 -1.76 10.51
C TYR A 70 7.46 -2.66 10.86
N ALA A 71 8.17 -2.34 11.95
CA ALA A 71 9.22 -3.23 12.42
C ALA A 71 8.65 -4.55 12.99
N ASP A 72 7.54 -4.49 13.73
CA ASP A 72 6.90 -5.65 14.36
C ASP A 72 5.44 -5.33 14.77
N ARG A 73 4.59 -6.36 14.90
CA ARG A 73 3.17 -6.21 15.31
C ARG A 73 2.99 -5.67 16.74
N GLN A 74 4.01 -5.74 17.58
CA GLN A 74 3.98 -5.25 18.96
C GLN A 74 4.44 -3.80 19.11
N THR A 75 4.96 -3.20 18.03
CA THR A 75 5.44 -1.82 18.04
C THR A 75 4.34 -0.83 18.39
N GLN A 76 4.73 0.27 19.04
CA GLN A 76 3.79 1.36 19.33
C GLN A 76 3.27 1.99 18.03
N GLY A 77 4.09 2.10 17.00
CA GLY A 77 3.69 2.62 15.69
C GLY A 77 2.51 1.85 15.11
N PHE A 78 2.59 0.51 15.07
CA PHE A 78 1.47 -0.32 14.63
C PHE A 78 0.24 -0.15 15.51
N LYS A 79 0.39 -0.29 16.83
CA LYS A 79 -0.74 -0.20 17.78
C LYS A 79 -1.49 1.13 17.71
N LYS A 80 -0.78 2.23 17.45
CA LYS A 80 -1.37 3.58 17.33
C LYS A 80 -2.06 3.82 15.98
N THR A 81 -1.57 3.20 14.91
CA THR A 81 -1.99 3.54 13.55
C THR A 81 -2.92 2.51 12.90
N ILE A 82 -3.01 1.29 13.43
CA ILE A 82 -3.80 0.19 12.85
C ILE A 82 -5.27 0.57 12.62
N SER A 83 -5.89 1.34 13.51
CA SER A 83 -7.28 1.79 13.37
C SER A 83 -7.50 2.78 12.24
N GLY A 84 -6.44 3.43 11.76
CA GLY A 84 -6.48 4.42 10.69
C GLY A 84 -5.97 3.89 9.34
N LEU A 85 -5.56 2.62 9.26
CA LEU A 85 -5.12 2.03 7.99
C LEU A 85 -6.26 2.02 6.97
N ALA A 86 -5.94 2.39 5.75
CA ALA A 86 -6.90 2.39 4.66
C ALA A 86 -7.35 0.95 4.31
N TRP A 87 -8.64 0.77 4.03
CA TRP A 87 -9.11 -0.47 3.41
C TRP A 87 -8.52 -0.61 1.99
N GLY A 88 -8.41 -1.85 1.50
CA GLY A 88 -7.79 -2.15 0.21
C GLY A 88 -6.27 -1.92 0.21
N SER A 89 -5.65 -1.86 1.38
CA SER A 89 -4.20 -1.73 1.56
C SER A 89 -3.60 -2.91 2.32
N PHE A 90 -2.27 -2.92 2.40
CA PHE A 90 -1.50 -3.94 3.10
C PHE A 90 -0.73 -3.32 4.28
N ALA A 91 -0.51 -4.13 5.31
CA ALA A 91 0.55 -3.93 6.27
C ALA A 91 1.58 -5.06 6.15
N TRP A 92 2.85 -4.71 6.32
CA TRP A 92 3.98 -5.65 6.30
C TRP A 92 4.85 -5.45 7.53
N PHE A 93 5.40 -6.53 8.07
CA PHE A 93 6.19 -6.52 9.30
C PHE A 93 7.58 -7.08 9.05
N LEU A 94 8.61 -6.30 9.39
CA LEU A 94 10.01 -6.72 9.23
C LEU A 94 10.32 -7.99 10.04
N SER A 95 9.72 -8.16 11.21
CA SER A 95 9.89 -9.35 12.05
C SER A 95 9.30 -10.62 11.44
N GLU A 96 8.43 -10.51 10.43
CA GLU A 96 7.75 -11.63 9.76
C GLU A 96 7.72 -11.38 8.25
N PRO A 97 8.89 -11.36 7.60
CA PRO A 97 9.05 -10.81 6.25
C PRO A 97 8.28 -11.59 5.17
N ASP A 98 7.99 -12.87 5.42
CA ASP A 98 7.26 -13.75 4.50
C ASP A 98 5.74 -13.69 4.67
N LYS A 99 5.23 -12.73 5.45
CA LYS A 99 3.80 -12.57 5.77
C LYS A 99 3.32 -11.18 5.38
N VAL A 100 2.05 -11.10 4.96
CA VAL A 100 1.38 -9.84 4.67
C VAL A 100 0.04 -9.80 5.38
N PHE A 101 -0.28 -8.64 5.97
CA PHE A 101 -1.59 -8.37 6.54
C PHE A 101 -2.41 -7.60 5.50
N MET A 102 -3.49 -8.21 5.01
CA MET A 102 -4.41 -7.60 4.05
C MET A 102 -5.62 -6.97 4.75
N LEU A 103 -5.84 -5.67 4.51
CA LEU A 103 -7.10 -5.00 4.88
C LEU A 103 -8.07 -5.12 3.70
N SER A 104 -8.93 -6.14 3.72
CA SER A 104 -9.88 -6.35 2.62
C SER A 104 -10.95 -5.26 2.59
N ASP A 105 -11.09 -4.59 1.45
CA ASP A 105 -12.21 -3.70 1.18
C ASP A 105 -13.42 -4.46 0.61
N GLY A 106 -14.61 -3.94 0.90
CA GLY A 106 -15.91 -4.47 0.47
C GLY A 106 -16.40 -5.69 1.25
N ILE A 107 -17.62 -6.10 0.93
CA ILE A 107 -18.28 -7.27 1.53
C ILE A 107 -17.88 -8.52 0.74
N LYS A 108 -17.25 -9.49 1.42
CA LYS A 108 -16.87 -10.78 0.82
C LYS A 108 -17.28 -11.92 1.76
N PRO A 109 -17.81 -13.04 1.22
CA PRO A 109 -18.06 -14.21 2.04
C PRO A 109 -16.73 -14.78 2.56
N LEU A 110 -16.73 -15.29 3.79
CA LEU A 110 -15.53 -15.89 4.38
C LEU A 110 -14.97 -17.05 3.55
N SER A 111 -15.82 -17.79 2.83
CA SER A 111 -15.37 -18.83 1.90
C SER A 111 -14.47 -18.27 0.80
N GLY A 112 -14.85 -17.14 0.18
CA GLY A 112 -14.04 -16.48 -0.84
C GLY A 112 -12.73 -15.93 -0.28
N LEU A 113 -12.73 -15.42 0.96
CA LEU A 113 -11.49 -15.01 1.63
C LEU A 113 -10.60 -16.21 1.97
N ASN A 114 -11.19 -17.34 2.36
CA ASN A 114 -10.44 -18.56 2.69
C ASN A 114 -9.71 -19.10 1.46
N GLU A 115 -10.33 -19.06 0.28
CA GLU A 115 -9.66 -19.44 -0.97
C GLU A 115 -8.40 -18.60 -1.24
N VAL A 116 -8.41 -17.30 -0.92
CA VAL A 116 -7.24 -16.43 -1.08
C VAL A 116 -6.10 -16.86 -0.15
N ILE A 117 -6.42 -17.25 1.08
CA ILE A 117 -5.44 -17.67 2.09
C ILE A 117 -4.85 -19.06 1.77
N THR A 118 -5.61 -19.94 1.14
CA THR A 118 -5.19 -21.32 0.85
C THR A 118 -4.49 -21.52 -0.50
N ARG A 119 -4.35 -20.49 -1.33
CA ARG A 119 -3.70 -20.57 -2.66
C ARG A 119 -2.16 -20.48 -2.64
N LEU A 120 -1.53 -20.91 -1.53
CA LEU A 120 -0.09 -21.14 -1.44
C LEU A 120 0.23 -22.58 -1.83
#